data_AF-H9NAX7-F1
#
_entry.id   AF-H9NAX7-F1
#
_cell.length_a   1.000
_cell.length_b   1.000
_cell.length_c   1.000
_cell.angle_alpha   90.00
_cell.angle_beta   90.00
_cell.angle_gamma   90.00
#
_symmetry.space_group_name_H-M   'P 1'
#
loop_
_entity.id
_entity.type
_entity.pdbx_description
1 polymer ?
#
loop_
_entity_poly.entity_id
_entity_poly.type
_entity_poly.pdbx_seq_one_letter_code
_entity_poly.pdbx_strand_id
1 'polypeptide(L)'
;ASHVDREHPSQFDEVLKFLLEEFDSRYISGSDVHSFAVSLLSDESHPTTLEKVKGVIRNYFDALVSSKKPTPRRESELLHNAARTASDDSSSKQKAKIVAVFGGQGNTEDYFEELRELYSTYKGLIGDDLIRPIADKLTTLVRTTENVERIYTQGLDVLSWLTSPDKTPDQEYLLSVPVSCPLICVLQLAHYAVTARSMGLTPGDLRNS
;
A
#
# COMPACT_ATOMS: atom_id res chain seq x y z
N ALA A 1 19.65 15.47 6.85
CA ALA A 1 20.75 14.61 7.34
C ALA A 1 20.15 13.62 8.33
N SER A 2 20.04 12.35 7.95
CA SER A 2 19.61 11.26 8.83
C SER A 2 20.76 10.26 8.86
N HIS A 3 21.61 10.36 9.89
CA HIS A 3 22.66 9.39 10.20
C HIS A 3 22.05 8.27 11.06
N VAL A 4 21.08 7.55 10.52
CA VAL A 4 20.66 6.27 11.10
C VAL A 4 21.13 5.21 10.14
N ASP A 5 22.26 4.60 10.48
CA ASP A 5 22.78 3.45 9.78
C ASP A 5 21.78 2.30 9.93
N ARG A 6 21.19 1.84 8.82
CA ARG A 6 20.12 0.82 8.82
C ARG A 6 20.64 -0.57 9.18
N GLU A 7 21.97 -0.75 9.16
CA GLU A 7 22.62 -2.05 9.37
C GLU A 7 23.03 -2.30 10.83
N HIS A 8 23.18 -1.25 11.65
CA HIS A 8 23.59 -1.38 13.06
C HIS A 8 22.43 -1.13 14.03
N PRO A 9 22.31 -1.92 15.12
CA PRO A 9 21.29 -1.68 16.14
C PRO A 9 21.46 -0.27 16.72
N SER A 10 20.48 0.59 16.47
CA SER A 10 20.45 1.94 17.01
C SER A 10 19.88 1.91 18.41
N GLN A 11 20.30 2.85 19.28
CA GLN A 11 19.70 3.06 20.60
C GLN A 11 18.17 3.28 20.53
N PHE A 12 17.64 3.67 19.37
CA PHE A 12 16.22 3.92 19.17
C PHE A 12 15.42 2.69 18.74
N ASP A 13 16.07 1.58 18.38
CA ASP A 13 15.38 0.39 17.86
C ASP A 13 14.53 -0.29 18.94
N GLU A 14 15.06 -0.38 20.17
CA GLU A 14 14.33 -0.93 21.31
C GLU A 14 13.18 -0.01 21.73
N VAL A 15 13.42 1.30 21.74
CA VAL A 15 12.40 2.31 22.03
C VAL A 15 11.24 2.22 21.03
N LEU A 16 11.55 2.12 19.73
CA LEU A 16 10.54 2.00 18.67
C LEU A 16 9.70 0.73 18.85
N LYS A 17 10.34 -0.41 19.17
CA LYS A 17 9.63 -1.67 19.39
C LYS A 17 8.68 -1.60 20.57
N PHE A 18 9.10 -0.99 21.68
CA PHE A 18 8.27 -0.80 22.87
C PHE A 18 7.11 0.16 22.61
N LEU A 19 7.36 1.29 21.92
CA LEU A 19 6.31 2.24 21.55
C LEU A 19 5.26 1.61 20.64
N LEU A 20 5.67 0.77 19.69
CA LEU A 20 4.75 0.02 18.83
C LEU A 20 3.89 -0.97 19.62
N GLU A 21 4.47 -1.70 20.57
CA GLU A 21 3.72 -2.63 21.43
C GLU A 21 2.70 -1.91 22.30
N GLU A 22 3.10 -0.81 22.93
CA GLU A 22 2.21 0.02 23.74
C GLU A 22 1.09 0.65 22.87
N PHE A 23 1.43 1.14 21.68
CA PHE A 23 0.45 1.70 20.76
C PHE A 23 -0.58 0.64 20.30
N ASP A 24 -0.10 -0.56 19.94
CA ASP A 24 -0.96 -1.67 19.56
C ASP A 24 -1.88 -2.10 20.70
N SER A 25 -1.33 -2.25 21.90
CA SER A 25 -2.08 -2.67 23.08
C SER A 25 -3.12 -1.64 23.53
N ARG A 26 -2.84 -0.35 23.34
CA ARG A 26 -3.69 0.72 23.86
C ARG A 26 -4.74 1.20 22.87
N TYR A 27 -4.40 1.26 21.58
CA TYR A 27 -5.23 1.92 20.57
C TYR A 27 -5.77 0.96 19.50
N ILE A 28 -5.05 -0.10 19.17
CA ILE A 28 -5.44 -1.03 18.09
C ILE A 28 -6.30 -2.18 18.62
N SER A 29 -6.01 -2.68 19.83
CA SER A 29 -6.88 -3.56 20.66
C SER A 29 -7.70 -4.62 19.89
N GLY A 30 -7.03 -5.42 19.06
CA GLY A 30 -7.65 -6.53 18.33
C GLY A 30 -8.29 -6.18 16.97
N SER A 31 -8.27 -4.90 16.59
CA SER A 31 -8.67 -4.41 15.28
C SER A 31 -7.43 -4.09 14.41
N ASP A 32 -7.51 -3.07 13.57
CA ASP A 32 -6.45 -2.62 12.69
C ASP A 32 -6.32 -1.08 12.68
N VAL A 33 -5.22 -0.58 12.12
CA VAL A 33 -4.91 0.86 12.10
C VAL A 33 -5.92 1.69 11.28
N HIS A 34 -6.56 1.09 10.26
CA HIS A 34 -7.61 1.77 9.49
C HIS A 34 -8.87 1.92 10.32
N SER A 35 -9.29 0.89 11.06
CA SER A 35 -10.41 0.97 12.00
C SER A 35 -10.17 2.02 13.09
N PHE A 36 -8.95 2.09 13.63
CA PHE A 36 -8.56 3.15 14.56
C PHE A 36 -8.62 4.54 13.88
N ALA A 37 -8.09 4.70 12.67
CA ALA A 37 -8.14 5.95 11.91
C ALA A 37 -9.59 6.43 11.66
N VAL A 38 -10.51 5.52 11.35
CA VAL A 38 -11.94 5.82 11.21
C VAL A 38 -12.56 6.27 12.53
N SER A 39 -12.18 5.65 13.65
CA SER A 39 -12.64 6.06 14.99
C SER A 39 -12.24 7.50 15.32
N LEU A 40 -11.01 7.90 14.93
CA LEU A 40 -10.53 9.27 15.11
C LEU A 40 -11.28 10.27 14.23
N LEU A 41 -11.62 9.90 13.00
CA LEU A 41 -12.41 10.76 12.11
C LEU A 41 -13.85 10.95 12.59
N SER A 42 -14.41 9.94 13.25
CA SER A 42 -15.80 9.96 13.74
C SER A 42 -15.94 10.66 15.09
N ASP A 43 -14.84 11.01 15.75
CA ASP A 43 -14.86 11.66 17.06
C ASP A 43 -15.20 13.16 16.92
N GLU A 44 -16.43 13.52 17.30
CA GLU A 44 -16.91 14.90 17.29
C GLU A 44 -16.29 15.77 18.40
N SER A 45 -15.77 15.16 19.47
CA SER A 45 -15.17 15.89 20.60
C SER A 45 -13.79 16.44 20.27
N HIS A 46 -13.04 15.73 19.42
CA HIS A 46 -11.70 16.08 18.97
C HIS A 46 -11.58 15.97 17.44
N PRO A 47 -12.19 16.90 16.69
CA PRO A 47 -12.28 16.79 15.24
C PRO A 47 -10.88 16.79 14.60
N THR A 48 -10.69 15.85 13.66
CA THR A 48 -9.47 15.69 12.87
C THR A 48 -9.78 15.74 11.38
N THR A 49 -8.76 15.58 10.53
CA THR A 49 -8.90 15.62 9.07
C THR A 49 -8.46 14.30 8.44
N LEU A 50 -8.91 14.05 7.22
CA LEU A 50 -8.49 12.88 6.44
C LEU A 50 -6.96 12.82 6.27
N GLU A 51 -6.32 13.98 6.05
CA GLU A 51 -4.87 14.10 5.94
C GLU A 51 -4.16 13.64 7.23
N LYS A 52 -4.66 14.04 8.40
CA LYS A 52 -4.07 13.65 9.69
C LYS A 52 -4.16 12.15 9.93
N VAL A 53 -5.29 11.52 9.62
CA VAL A 53 -5.43 10.07 9.83
C VAL A 53 -4.67 9.24 8.79
N LYS A 54 -4.50 9.74 7.56
CA LYS A 54 -3.53 9.17 6.61
C LYS A 54 -2.11 9.21 7.18
N GLY A 55 -1.76 10.29 7.88
CA GLY A 55 -0.51 10.41 8.62
C GLY A 55 -0.34 9.34 9.71
N VAL A 56 -1.40 9.01 10.45
CA VAL A 56 -1.38 7.93 11.46
C VAL A 56 -1.09 6.58 10.80
N ILE A 57 -1.81 6.24 9.74
CA ILE A 57 -1.64 4.99 8.98
C ILE A 57 -0.20 4.88 8.46
N ARG A 58 0.31 5.94 7.84
CA ARG A 58 1.68 6.00 7.31
C ARG A 58 2.72 5.77 8.41
N ASN A 59 2.63 6.54 9.49
CA ASN A 59 3.59 6.46 10.59
C ASN A 59 3.60 5.07 11.23
N TYR A 60 2.43 4.43 11.37
CA TYR A 60 2.32 3.08 11.91
C TYR A 60 3.04 2.04 11.03
N PHE A 61 2.79 2.04 9.72
CA PHE A 61 3.42 1.08 8.81
C PHE A 61 4.92 1.36 8.61
N ASP A 62 5.33 2.63 8.55
CA ASP A 62 6.75 2.99 8.50
C ASP A 62 7.48 2.55 9.77
N ALA A 63 6.84 2.68 10.94
CA ALA A 63 7.38 2.21 12.21
C ALA A 63 7.47 0.68 12.26
N LEU A 64 6.45 -0.06 11.81
CA LEU A 64 6.49 -1.53 11.73
C LEU A 64 7.69 -2.01 10.91
N VAL A 65 7.84 -1.47 9.70
CA VAL A 65 8.93 -1.85 8.78
C VAL A 65 10.30 -1.45 9.34
N SER A 66 10.41 -0.25 9.91
CA SER A 66 11.65 0.22 10.55
C SER A 66 12.03 -0.63 11.77
N SER A 67 11.05 -1.15 12.51
CA SER A 67 11.27 -2.03 13.66
C SER A 67 11.66 -3.47 13.29
N LYS A 68 11.68 -3.79 11.99
CA LYS A 68 11.91 -5.14 11.43
C LYS A 68 10.92 -6.18 11.97
N LYS A 69 9.74 -5.75 12.44
CA LYS A 69 8.66 -6.62 12.86
C LYS A 69 7.77 -6.93 11.66
N PRO A 70 7.34 -8.19 11.47
CA PRO A 70 6.32 -8.49 10.47
C PRO A 70 5.01 -7.79 10.85
N THR A 71 4.21 -7.42 9.85
CA THR A 71 2.85 -6.95 10.13
C THR A 71 2.09 -8.06 10.86
N PRO A 72 1.51 -7.79 12.04
CA PRO A 72 0.73 -8.79 12.75
C PRO A 72 -0.43 -9.27 11.88
N ARG A 73 -0.69 -10.57 11.89
CA ARG A 73 -1.88 -11.11 11.22
C ARG A 73 -3.11 -10.57 11.93
N ARG A 74 -3.98 -9.88 11.20
CA ARG A 74 -5.23 -9.34 11.73
C ARG A 74 -6.39 -10.22 11.28
N GLU A 75 -7.29 -10.53 12.21
CA GLU A 75 -8.53 -11.24 11.88
C GLU A 75 -9.49 -10.26 11.18
N SER A 76 -9.96 -10.63 10.01
CA SER A 76 -10.98 -9.88 9.28
C SER A 76 -12.26 -10.68 9.28
N GLU A 77 -13.34 -10.12 9.84
CA GLU A 77 -14.66 -10.75 9.84
C GLU A 77 -15.12 -11.10 8.42
N LEU A 78 -14.79 -10.27 7.42
CA LEU A 78 -15.12 -10.56 6.02
C LEU A 78 -14.38 -11.81 5.52
N LEU A 79 -13.07 -11.90 5.78
CA LEU A 79 -12.28 -13.07 5.38
C LEU A 79 -12.68 -14.32 6.17
N HIS A 80 -12.97 -14.19 7.47
CA HIS A 80 -13.46 -15.28 8.30
C HIS A 80 -14.77 -15.88 7.76
N ASN A 81 -15.72 -15.01 7.39
CA ASN A 81 -17.00 -15.43 6.84
C ASN A 81 -16.92 -15.94 5.38
N ALA A 82 -15.86 -15.56 4.65
CA ALA A 82 -15.58 -16.03 3.29
C ALA A 82 -14.81 -17.36 3.26
N ALA A 83 -14.02 -17.63 4.30
CA ALA A 83 -13.16 -18.80 4.38
C ALA A 83 -13.94 -20.10 4.18
N ARG A 84 -13.41 -20.96 3.31
CA ARG A 84 -13.98 -22.28 3.04
C ARG A 84 -13.53 -23.24 4.14
N THR A 85 -14.41 -23.57 5.08
CA THR A 85 -14.13 -24.62 6.07
C THR A 85 -14.29 -25.99 5.41
N ALA A 86 -13.32 -26.89 5.64
CA ALA A 86 -13.37 -28.27 5.15
C ALA A 86 -14.25 -29.18 6.03
N SER A 87 -14.88 -28.63 7.08
CA SER A 87 -15.68 -29.39 8.03
C SER A 87 -17.14 -29.49 7.57
N ASP A 88 -17.60 -30.74 7.39
CA ASP A 88 -19.02 -31.12 7.18
C ASP A 88 -19.93 -30.79 8.37
N ASP A 89 -19.43 -30.06 9.38
CA ASP A 89 -20.26 -29.60 10.47
C ASP A 89 -21.16 -28.46 9.99
N SER A 90 -22.46 -28.75 9.95
CA SER A 90 -23.55 -27.89 9.45
C SER A 90 -23.63 -26.50 10.12
N SER A 91 -22.81 -26.23 11.14
CA SER A 91 -22.64 -24.98 11.87
C SER A 91 -21.62 -24.01 11.23
N SER A 92 -20.63 -24.49 10.46
CA SER A 92 -19.59 -23.68 9.80
C SER A 92 -19.88 -23.50 8.30
N LYS A 93 -21.00 -22.87 7.94
CA LYS A 93 -21.29 -22.57 6.53
C LYS A 93 -20.55 -21.32 6.09
N GLN A 94 -19.93 -21.37 4.91
CA GLN A 94 -19.44 -20.16 4.21
C GLN A 94 -20.59 -19.15 4.10
N LYS A 95 -20.43 -17.98 4.72
CA LYS A 95 -21.47 -16.94 4.77
C LYS A 95 -21.27 -15.86 3.72
N ALA A 96 -20.06 -15.74 3.16
CA ALA A 96 -19.70 -14.76 2.14
C ALA A 96 -18.89 -15.40 1.01
N LYS A 97 -18.90 -14.76 -0.17
CA LYS A 97 -18.00 -15.09 -1.28
C LYS A 97 -17.33 -13.80 -1.74
N ILE A 98 -16.02 -13.83 -1.89
CA ILE A 98 -15.22 -12.67 -2.31
C ILE A 98 -14.82 -12.87 -3.77
N VAL A 99 -14.97 -11.80 -4.56
CA VAL A 99 -14.48 -11.73 -5.94
C VAL A 99 -13.68 -10.44 -6.07
N ALA A 100 -12.42 -10.55 -6.49
CA ALA A 100 -11.60 -9.39 -6.81
C ALA A 100 -11.88 -8.95 -8.25
N VAL A 101 -12.17 -7.66 -8.44
CA VAL A 101 -12.40 -7.05 -9.75
C VAL A 101 -11.38 -5.93 -9.95
N PHE A 102 -10.69 -5.95 -11.09
CA PHE A 102 -9.70 -4.95 -11.46
C PHE A 102 -10.24 -4.15 -12.65
N GLY A 103 -10.31 -2.82 -12.50
CA GLY A 103 -10.82 -1.91 -13.54
C GLY A 103 -9.84 -1.69 -14.70
N GLY A 104 -10.11 -0.66 -15.50
CA GLY A 104 -9.25 -0.24 -16.60
C GLY A 104 -9.19 1.27 -16.75
N GLN A 105 -8.74 1.73 -17.92
CA GLN A 105 -8.67 3.15 -18.27
C GLN A 105 -10.08 3.76 -18.42
N GLY A 106 -10.21 5.06 -18.11
CA GLY A 106 -11.43 5.84 -18.36
C GLY A 106 -12.34 6.06 -17.15
N ASN A 107 -11.95 5.58 -15.96
CA ASN A 107 -12.69 5.83 -14.71
C ASN A 107 -12.40 7.21 -14.11
N THR A 108 -11.13 7.61 -14.13
CA THR A 108 -10.64 8.89 -13.60
C THR A 108 -9.49 9.39 -14.47
N GLU A 109 -9.34 10.71 -14.56
CA GLU A 109 -8.18 11.33 -15.20
C GLU A 109 -7.00 11.47 -14.23
N ASP A 110 -7.25 11.36 -12.92
CA ASP A 110 -6.29 11.57 -11.83
C ASP A 110 -5.71 10.26 -11.26
N TYR A 111 -5.66 9.19 -12.05
CA TYR A 111 -5.18 7.87 -11.60
C TYR A 111 -3.75 7.93 -11.01
N PHE A 112 -2.92 8.85 -11.51
CA PHE A 112 -1.54 8.99 -11.03
C PHE A 112 -1.48 9.64 -9.64
N GLU A 113 -2.40 10.55 -9.33
CA GLU A 113 -2.50 11.13 -7.99
C GLU A 113 -3.03 10.10 -6.98
N GLU A 114 -3.89 9.18 -7.40
CA GLU A 114 -4.25 8.01 -6.58
C GLU A 114 -3.03 7.13 -6.28
N LEU A 115 -2.21 6.84 -7.29
CA LEU A 115 -0.96 6.09 -7.10
C LEU A 115 0.03 6.84 -6.19
N ARG A 116 0.13 8.17 -6.33
CA ARG A 116 0.97 9.02 -5.48
C ARG A 116 0.50 9.00 -4.03
N GLU A 117 -0.80 9.14 -3.81
CA GLU A 117 -1.39 9.08 -2.48
C GLU A 117 -1.12 7.71 -1.83
N LEU A 118 -1.37 6.63 -2.57
CA LEU A 118 -1.14 5.26 -2.12
C LEU A 118 0.34 5.03 -1.78
N TYR A 119 1.25 5.44 -2.67
CA TYR A 119 2.70 5.36 -2.43
C TYR A 119 3.11 6.16 -1.20
N SER A 120 2.58 7.38 -1.02
CA SER A 120 2.94 8.24 0.11
C SER A 120 2.42 7.69 1.44
N THR A 121 1.24 7.06 1.45
CA THR A 121 0.58 6.56 2.66
C THR A 121 1.16 5.20 3.09
N TYR A 122 1.49 4.34 2.14
CA TYR A 122 1.95 2.98 2.41
C TYR A 122 3.41 2.74 2.00
N LYS A 123 4.22 3.80 1.94
CA LYS A 123 5.60 3.73 1.47
C LYS A 123 6.40 2.64 2.18
N GLY A 124 6.29 2.52 3.51
CA GLY A 124 6.93 1.45 4.26
C GLY A 124 6.54 0.05 3.76
N LEU A 125 5.26 -0.19 3.43
CA LEU A 125 4.78 -1.51 3.00
C LEU A 125 5.11 -1.86 1.56
N ILE A 126 5.06 -0.91 0.62
CA ILE A 126 5.13 -1.22 -0.82
C ILE A 126 6.29 -0.54 -1.55
N GLY A 127 6.98 0.41 -0.91
CA GLY A 127 7.96 1.27 -1.58
C GLY A 127 9.16 0.49 -2.12
N ASP A 128 9.88 -0.20 -1.24
CA ASP A 128 11.14 -0.87 -1.60
C ASP A 128 10.93 -2.26 -2.23
N ASP A 129 9.88 -2.99 -1.83
CA ASP A 129 9.66 -4.38 -2.28
C ASP A 129 8.75 -4.53 -3.51
N LEU A 130 7.98 -3.51 -3.87
CA LEU A 130 7.01 -3.58 -4.97
C LEU A 130 7.24 -2.45 -5.97
N ILE A 131 7.08 -1.20 -5.53
CA ILE A 131 7.10 -0.04 -6.41
C ILE A 131 8.47 0.18 -7.05
N ARG A 132 9.55 0.12 -6.26
CA ARG A 132 10.92 0.26 -6.78
C ARG A 132 11.28 -0.82 -7.81
N PRO A 133 11.10 -2.13 -7.54
CA PRO A 133 11.36 -3.18 -8.53
C PRO A 133 10.55 -3.03 -9.82
N ILE A 134 9.27 -2.63 -9.71
CA ILE A 134 8.41 -2.39 -10.88
C ILE A 134 8.94 -1.20 -11.70
N ALA A 135 9.27 -0.08 -11.05
CA ALA A 135 9.80 1.11 -11.72
C ALA A 135 11.14 0.83 -12.41
N ASP A 136 12.04 0.10 -11.75
CA ASP A 136 13.33 -0.34 -12.32
C ASP A 136 13.12 -1.24 -13.53
N LYS A 137 12.11 -2.14 -13.46
CA LYS A 137 11.75 -3.02 -14.57
C LYS A 137 11.17 -2.26 -15.75
N LEU A 138 10.25 -1.32 -15.52
CA LEU A 138 9.66 -0.46 -16.55
C LEU A 138 10.73 0.37 -17.25
N THR A 139 11.62 1.01 -16.47
CA THR A 139 12.75 1.77 -16.99
C THR A 139 13.66 0.90 -17.86
N THR A 140 13.96 -0.32 -17.38
CA THR A 140 14.77 -1.27 -18.14
C THR A 140 14.09 -1.64 -19.47
N LEU A 141 12.79 -1.93 -19.46
CA LEU A 141 12.03 -2.29 -20.65
C LEU A 141 12.02 -1.16 -21.69
N VAL A 142 11.82 0.09 -21.26
CA VAL A 142 11.90 1.26 -22.16
C VAL A 142 13.29 1.38 -22.78
N ARG A 143 14.35 1.21 -21.99
CA ARG A 143 15.74 1.31 -22.49
C ARG A 143 16.11 0.18 -23.46
N THR A 144 15.60 -1.03 -23.25
CA THR A 144 15.97 -2.21 -24.06
C THR A 144 15.08 -2.43 -25.28
N THR A 145 13.94 -1.75 -25.37
CA THR A 145 13.02 -1.90 -26.51
C THR A 145 13.38 -0.90 -27.60
N GLU A 146 13.57 -1.38 -28.82
CA GLU A 146 13.91 -0.51 -29.95
C GLU A 146 12.72 0.39 -30.34
N ASN A 147 13.02 1.59 -30.84
CA ASN A 147 12.05 2.53 -31.41
C ASN A 147 10.94 3.04 -30.47
N VAL A 148 11.09 2.92 -29.15
CA VAL A 148 10.11 3.43 -28.17
C VAL A 148 10.39 4.85 -27.67
N GLU A 149 11.54 5.44 -28.01
CA GLU A 149 11.89 6.81 -27.58
C GLU A 149 10.90 7.87 -28.09
N ARG A 150 10.32 7.63 -29.27
CA ARG A 150 9.27 8.49 -29.84
C ARG A 150 7.92 8.32 -29.16
N ILE A 151 7.73 7.22 -28.42
CA ILE A 151 6.53 6.94 -27.63
C ILE A 151 6.69 7.56 -26.24
N TYR A 152 7.82 7.32 -25.58
CA TYR A 152 8.10 7.82 -24.23
C TYR A 152 8.88 9.13 -24.26
N THR A 153 8.32 10.18 -24.87
CA THR A 153 8.98 11.48 -25.07
C THR A 153 9.36 12.19 -23.77
N GLN A 154 8.66 11.91 -22.67
CA GLN A 154 8.95 12.42 -21.32
C GLN A 154 9.48 11.32 -20.38
N GLY A 155 9.89 10.18 -20.94
CA GLY A 155 10.42 9.03 -20.18
C GLY A 155 9.35 8.25 -19.41
N LEU A 156 9.82 7.33 -18.56
CA LEU A 156 8.97 6.50 -17.70
C LEU A 156 9.63 6.31 -16.31
N ASP A 157 10.06 7.41 -15.69
CA ASP A 157 10.71 7.41 -14.37
C ASP A 157 9.69 7.56 -13.24
N VAL A 158 8.96 6.47 -12.99
CA VAL A 158 7.84 6.43 -12.04
C VAL A 158 8.26 6.83 -10.63
N LEU A 159 9.44 6.41 -10.17
CA LEU A 159 9.92 6.73 -8.82
C LEU A 159 10.19 8.23 -8.65
N SER A 160 10.84 8.85 -9.65
CA SER A 160 11.07 10.29 -9.66
C SER A 160 9.74 11.04 -9.64
N TRP A 161 8.77 10.63 -10.47
CA TRP A 161 7.46 11.25 -10.52
C TRP A 161 6.72 11.15 -9.20
N LEU A 162 6.74 9.98 -8.53
CA LEU A 162 6.06 9.78 -7.23
C LEU A 162 6.70 10.61 -6.10
N THR A 163 8.02 10.80 -6.11
CA THR A 163 8.77 11.47 -5.04
C THR A 163 8.93 12.98 -5.25
N SER A 164 8.86 13.44 -6.49
CA SER A 164 9.04 14.84 -6.90
C SER A 164 7.90 15.25 -7.83
N PRO A 165 6.79 15.79 -7.28
CA PRO A 165 5.63 16.20 -8.08
C PRO A 165 5.99 17.17 -9.22
N ASP A 166 7.00 18.03 -9.03
CA ASP A 166 7.55 18.96 -10.02
C ASP A 166 8.18 18.28 -11.25
N LYS A 167 8.53 16.99 -11.15
CA LYS A 167 9.05 16.19 -12.26
C LYS A 167 7.99 15.32 -12.93
N THR A 168 6.75 15.40 -12.47
CA THR A 168 5.65 14.66 -13.07
C THR A 168 5.36 15.23 -14.46
N PRO A 169 5.25 14.39 -15.50
CA PRO A 169 4.81 14.81 -16.82
C PRO A 169 3.46 15.52 -16.80
N ASP A 170 3.13 16.21 -17.89
CA ASP A 170 1.79 16.76 -18.05
C ASP A 170 0.72 15.65 -18.13
N GLN A 171 -0.52 16.07 -17.87
CA GLN A 171 -1.67 15.16 -17.79
C GLN A 171 -1.95 14.46 -19.14
N GLU A 172 -1.72 15.13 -20.27
CA GLU A 172 -1.94 14.54 -21.61
C GLU A 172 -0.98 13.36 -21.83
N TYR A 173 0.29 13.52 -21.45
CA TYR A 173 1.28 12.45 -21.50
C TYR A 173 0.93 11.30 -20.56
N LEU A 174 0.53 11.60 -19.31
CA LEU A 174 0.12 10.58 -18.35
C LEU A 174 -1.12 9.80 -18.83
N LEU A 175 -2.05 10.43 -19.54
CA LEU A 175 -3.24 9.77 -20.06
C LEU A 175 -2.98 8.93 -21.32
N SER A 176 -1.85 9.15 -22.00
CA SER A 176 -1.47 8.35 -23.17
C SER A 176 -1.43 6.85 -22.83
N VAL A 177 -2.02 6.01 -23.67
CA VAL A 177 -2.14 4.55 -23.43
C VAL A 177 -0.80 3.87 -23.08
N PRO A 178 0.35 4.21 -23.73
CA PRO A 178 1.63 3.60 -23.38
C PRO A 178 2.08 3.88 -21.94
N VAL A 179 1.63 4.97 -21.34
CA VAL A 179 1.97 5.38 -19.97
C VAL A 179 0.87 4.95 -18.99
N SER A 180 -0.39 5.26 -19.29
CA SER A 180 -1.51 4.98 -18.38
C SER A 180 -1.74 3.49 -18.18
N CYS A 181 -1.69 2.67 -19.23
CA CYS A 181 -1.95 1.23 -19.14
C CYS A 181 -1.03 0.51 -18.12
N PRO A 182 0.31 0.61 -18.21
CA PRO A 182 1.17 -0.02 -17.22
C PRO A 182 1.00 0.60 -15.83
N LEU A 183 0.82 1.92 -15.70
CA LEU A 183 0.70 2.56 -14.38
C LEU A 183 -0.62 2.26 -13.67
N ILE A 184 -1.72 2.09 -14.39
CA ILE A 184 -2.99 1.60 -13.82
C ILE A 184 -2.83 0.18 -13.31
N CYS A 185 -2.09 -0.68 -14.02
CA CYS A 185 -1.74 -2.01 -13.53
C CYS A 185 -0.88 -1.93 -12.24
N VAL A 186 0.09 -1.01 -12.18
CA VAL A 186 0.88 -0.78 -10.94
C VAL A 186 -0.02 -0.35 -9.78
N LEU A 187 -0.94 0.58 -10.02
CA LEU A 187 -1.92 1.03 -9.01
C LEU A 187 -2.76 -0.13 -8.47
N GLN A 188 -3.25 -0.99 -9.34
CA GLN A 188 -4.03 -2.17 -8.96
C GLN A 188 -3.22 -3.18 -8.14
N LEU A 189 -1.99 -3.47 -8.59
CA LEU A 189 -1.08 -4.35 -7.85
C LEU A 189 -0.71 -3.77 -6.48
N ALA A 190 -0.53 -2.45 -6.40
CA ALA A 190 -0.24 -1.75 -5.16
C ALA A 190 -1.42 -1.84 -4.18
N HIS A 191 -2.67 -1.61 -4.63
CA HIS A 191 -3.85 -1.80 -3.80
C HIS A 191 -3.99 -3.23 -3.29
N TYR A 192 -3.78 -4.21 -4.17
CA TYR A 192 -3.81 -5.62 -3.78
C TYR A 192 -2.73 -5.96 -2.75
N ALA A 193 -1.51 -5.45 -2.95
CA ALA A 193 -0.40 -5.67 -2.04
C ALA A 193 -0.62 -4.98 -0.68
N VAL A 194 -1.12 -3.74 -0.66
CA VAL A 194 -1.47 -3.03 0.58
C VAL A 194 -2.54 -3.81 1.34
N THR A 195 -3.58 -4.28 0.65
CA THR A 195 -4.65 -5.09 1.25
C THR A 195 -4.11 -6.34 1.92
N ALA A 196 -3.26 -7.11 1.23
CA ALA A 196 -2.66 -8.31 1.81
C ALA A 196 -1.71 -7.97 2.98
N ARG A 197 -0.77 -7.04 2.77
CA ARG A 197 0.29 -6.72 3.73
C ARG A 197 -0.23 -6.03 4.99
N SER A 198 -1.28 -5.21 4.91
CA SER A 198 -1.87 -4.54 6.08
C SER A 198 -2.52 -5.52 7.06
N MET A 199 -3.02 -6.66 6.54
CA MET A 199 -3.60 -7.74 7.33
C MET A 199 -2.57 -8.81 7.75
N GLY A 200 -1.29 -8.63 7.41
CA GLY A 200 -0.25 -9.64 7.66
C GLY A 200 -0.41 -10.91 6.81
N LEU A 201 -1.01 -10.79 5.62
CA LEU A 201 -1.23 -11.89 4.68
C LEU A 201 -0.24 -11.82 3.53
N THR A 202 0.07 -12.98 2.94
CA THR A 202 0.71 -13.02 1.62
C THR A 202 -0.33 -12.80 0.51
N PRO A 203 0.08 -12.41 -0.71
CA PRO A 203 -0.81 -12.40 -1.87
C PRO A 203 -1.50 -13.75 -2.13
N GLY A 204 -0.83 -14.86 -1.81
CA GLY A 204 -1.40 -16.21 -1.92
C GLY A 204 -2.53 -16.46 -0.93
N ASP A 205 -2.35 -16.03 0.32
CA ASP A 205 -3.37 -16.16 1.37
C ASP A 205 -4.63 -15.34 1.02
N LEU A 206 -4.45 -14.10 0.57
CA LEU A 206 -5.57 -13.23 0.16
C LEU A 206 -6.35 -13.83 -1.03
N ARG A 207 -5.66 -14.42 -2.01
CA ARG A 207 -6.29 -15.08 -3.17
C ARG A 207 -7.05 -16.36 -2.78
N ASN A 208 -6.64 -17.03 -1.71
CA ASN A 208 -7.26 -18.27 -1.24
C ASN A 208 -8.35 -18.06 -0.19
N SER A 209 -8.55 -16.82 0.27
CA SER A 209 -9.55 -16.45 1.28
C SER A 209 -10.99 -16.56 0.76
#